data_AF-A0A017RVH9-F1
#
_entry.id   AF-A0A017RVH9-F1
#
_cell.length_a   1.000
_cell.length_b   1.000
_cell.length_c   1.000
_cell.angle_alpha   90.00
_cell.angle_beta   90.00
_cell.angle_gamma   90.00
#
_symmetry.space_group_name_H-M   'P 1'
#
loop_
_entity.id
_entity.type
_entity.pdbx_description
1 polymer ?
#
loop_
_entity_poly.entity_id
_entity_poly.type
_entity_poly.pdbx_seq_one_letter_code
_entity_poly.pdbx_strand_id
1 'polypeptide(L)' 'MQAKEITSVPYLISRSILKELLEDGLMTEEEFSKIDAENKKTFNK' A
#
# COMPACT_ATOMS: atom_id res chain seq x y z
N MET A 1 4.67 -7.12 -21.50
CA MET A 1 4.68 -6.06 -20.48
C MET A 1 5.31 -6.66 -19.23
N GLN A 2 6.52 -6.25 -18.83
CA GLN A 2 7.15 -6.74 -17.59
C GLN A 2 6.45 -6.07 -16.39
N ALA A 3 5.93 -6.86 -15.46
CA ALA A 3 5.49 -6.37 -14.17
C ALA A 3 6.75 -5.89 -13.41
N LYS A 4 6.89 -4.58 -13.21
CA LYS A 4 7.95 -4.00 -12.38
C LYS A 4 7.72 -4.54 -10.97
N GLU A 5 8.55 -5.47 -10.50
CA GLU A 5 8.43 -6.01 -9.14
C GLU A 5 8.62 -4.86 -8.14
N ILE A 6 7.55 -4.51 -7.44
CA ILE A 6 7.52 -3.48 -6.43
C ILE A 6 8.13 -4.07 -5.16
N THR A 7 9.42 -3.85 -4.93
CA THR A 7 10.21 -4.54 -3.89
C THR A 7 10.85 -3.61 -2.86
N SER A 8 10.44 -2.34 -2.78
CA SER A 8 10.99 -1.47 -1.74
C SER A 8 10.41 -1.86 -0.37
N VAL A 9 11.31 -2.16 0.57
CA VAL A 9 10.96 -2.53 1.96
C VAL A 9 9.97 -1.53 2.61
N PRO A 10 10.13 -0.20 2.44
CA PRO A 10 9.17 0.77 2.97
C PRO A 10 7.74 0.60 2.44
N TYR A 11 7.58 0.23 1.17
CA TYR A 11 6.25 -0.03 0.60
C TYR A 11 5.60 -1.26 1.25
N LEU A 12 6.37 -2.34 1.47
CA LEU A 12 5.86 -3.56 2.11
C LEU A 12 5.43 -3.30 3.55
N ILE A 13 6.23 -2.54 4.32
CA ILE A 13 5.88 -2.15 5.70
C ILE A 13 4.60 -1.30 5.69
N SER A 14 4.56 -0.28 4.83
CA SER A 14 3.39 0.59 4.73
C SER A 14 2.13 -0.19 4.38
N ARG A 15 2.21 -1.14 3.43
CA ARG A 15 1.09 -1.98 3.05
C ARG A 15 0.63 -2.91 4.17
N SER A 16 1.55 -3.40 5.01
CA SER A 16 1.19 -4.21 6.19
C SER A 16 0.35 -3.39 7.18
N ILE A 17 0.80 -2.18 7.51
CA ILE A 17 0.08 -1.28 8.42
C ILE A 17 -1.31 -0.96 7.88
N LEU A 18 -1.44 -0.68 6.58
CA LEU A 18 -2.76 -0.39 5.98
C LEU A 18 -3.71 -1.59 6.05
N LYS A 19 -3.20 -2.82 5.99
CA LYS A 19 -4.05 -4.01 6.17
C LYS A 19 -4.55 -4.14 7.59
N GLU A 20 -3.68 -3.95 8.58
CA GLU A 20 -4.07 -3.98 10.00
C GLU A 20 -5.15 -2.93 10.28
N LEU A 21 -5.00 -1.71 9.77
CA LEU A 21 -6.02 -0.66 9.91
C LEU A 21 -7.36 -1.03 9.25
N LEU A 22 -7.34 -1.72 8.12
CA LEU A 22 -8.54 -2.18 7.43
C LEU A 22 -9.23 -3.32 8.20
N GLU A 23 -8.45 -4.27 8.70
CA GLU A 23 -8.93 -5.41 9.50
C GLU A 23 -9.53 -4.96 10.83
N ASP A 24 -8.96 -3.92 11.46
CA ASP A 24 -9.48 -3.31 12.69
C ASP A 24 -10.70 -2.39 12.44
N GLY A 25 -11.10 -2.19 11.17
CA GLY A 25 -12.19 -1.29 10.80
C GLY A 25 -11.89 0.20 11.04
N LEU A 26 -10.61 0.55 11.21
CA LEU A 26 -10.12 1.92 11.38
C LEU A 26 -9.99 2.67 10.05
N MET A 27 -10.17 1.96 8.94
CA MET A 27 -10.25 2.54 7.60
C MET A 27 -11.21 1.75 6.70
N THR A 28 -11.64 2.38 5.62
CA THR A 28 -12.45 1.76 4.57
C THR A 28 -11.60 1.16 3.44
N GLU A 29 -12.18 0.27 2.64
CA GLU A 29 -11.52 -0.26 1.43
C GLU A 29 -11.17 0.83 0.42
N GLU A 30 -11.98 1.90 0.35
CA GLU A 30 -11.74 3.04 -0.52
C GLU A 30 -10.49 3.83 -0.07
N GLU A 31 -10.39 4.12 1.23
CA GLU A 31 -9.21 4.77 1.81
C GLU A 31 -7.96 3.93 1.63
N PHE A 32 -8.06 2.61 1.86
CA PHE A 32 -6.96 1.67 1.62
C PHE A 32 -6.47 1.77 0.18
N SER A 33 -7.40 1.71 -0.77
CA SER A 33 -7.07 1.73 -2.21
C SER A 33 -6.41 3.03 -2.65
N LYS A 34 -6.89 4.17 -2.12
CA LYS A 34 -6.30 5.49 -2.39
C LYS A 34 -4.88 5.58 -1.84
N ILE A 35 -4.67 5.21 -0.58
CA ILE A 35 -3.36 5.32 0.07
C ILE A 35 -2.35 4.33 -0.52
N ASP A 36 -2.74 3.08 -0.80
CA ASP A 36 -1.87 2.09 -1.47
C ASP A 36 -1.43 2.57 -2.86
N ALA A 37 -2.34 3.21 -3.62
CA ALA A 37 -2.01 3.76 -4.93
C ALA A 37 -1.01 4.93 -4.85
N GLU A 38 -1.13 5.82 -3.86
CA GLU A 38 -0.15 6.88 -3.62
C GLU A 38 1.20 6.32 -3.15
N ASN A 39 1.19 5.35 -2.25
CA ASN A 39 2.41 4.68 -1.79
C ASN A 39 3.14 3.98 -2.93
N LYS A 40 2.43 3.31 -3.83
CA LYS A 40 3.03 2.74 -5.05
C LYS A 40 3.74 3.80 -5.89
N LYS A 41 3.21 5.02 -6.01
CA LYS A 41 3.87 6.10 -6.78
C LYS A 41 5.11 6.63 -6.06
N THR A 42 5.04 6.77 -4.74
CA THR A 42 6.11 7.33 -3.90
C THR A 42 7.29 6.37 -3.78
N PHE A 43 7.03 5.09 -3.57
CA PHE A 43 8.03 4.09 -3.25
C PHE A 43 8.54 3.26 -4.45
N ASN A 44 8.02 3.47 -5.67
CA ASN A 44 8.52 2.87 -6.93
C ASN A 44 9.30 3.82 -7.84
N LYS A 45 9.86 4.90 -7.29
CA LYS A 45 10.81 5.74 -8.03
C LYS A 45 12.03 4.92 -8.44
#